data_AF-A0A370TQK7-F1
#
_entry.id   AF-A0A370TQK7-F1
#
_cell.length_a   1.000
_cell.length_b   1.000
_cell.length_c   1.000
_cell.angle_alpha   90.00
_cell.angle_beta   90.00
_cell.angle_gamma   90.00
#
_symmetry.space_group_name_H-M   'P 1'
#
loop_
_entity.id
_entity.type
_entity.pdbx_description
1 polymer ?
#
loop_
_entity_poly.entity_id
_entity_poly.type
_entity_poly.pdbx_seq_one_letter_code
_entity_poly.pdbx_strand_id
1 'polypeptide(L)'
;MAAQTADALAKLKVQDPEAEKAAGVAKANGKVPAAEADDSDEDEDDKAAAGEGGADAAAKKKRKRKRKPKKAGGAIPTKQSSPPRVLLSNLFPSGEYPVGEEVEYRDENLSRTTDEEKRHLDRMNNDFLQEYRQAAEIHRQVRQYAAQNIKPGQSLTEIAEGIEDSVRALSGHPGLEEGDNIKGGIAFPTGVNLDHIAAHYSPNAGNKTILTKDNVMKVDFGVHINGRIVDSAFTMSFDPMYDNLLEAVREGTNAGIKEAGIDVRMGDIGAVIQETMESYEVEIRGETFPVKCIRNLNGHDIRQWQIHGGKSVPIVKGTDNTKMEEGEVFAIETFGSTGNGYVRDDLECSHYAKRVDAPVVPLRVTSASKLLNVINKNFGTLPFCRRYLDRLGQEKYLLGLNNLVSNGIVDAYPPLVDKKGSYTAQFEHTILLRPTVKEVISRGDDY
;
A
#
# COMPACT_ATOMS: atom_id res chain seq x y z
N MET A 1 40.71 11.76 -39.49
CA MET A 1 41.63 12.72 -38.86
C MET A 1 42.09 12.10 -37.57
N ALA A 2 43.11 11.24 -37.67
CA ALA A 2 43.78 10.62 -36.55
C ALA A 2 44.89 11.56 -36.04
N ALA A 3 45.28 11.36 -34.79
CA ALA A 3 46.36 12.03 -34.04
C ALA A 3 45.98 13.40 -33.42
N GLN A 4 45.55 13.37 -32.15
CA GLN A 4 45.92 14.34 -31.12
C GLN A 4 45.25 14.00 -29.76
N THR A 5 45.63 12.88 -29.15
CA THR A 5 45.34 12.61 -27.73
C THR A 5 46.43 11.71 -27.14
N ALA A 6 47.62 12.26 -26.95
CA ALA A 6 48.69 11.59 -26.23
C ALA A 6 49.64 12.61 -25.60
N ASP A 7 49.12 13.57 -24.80
CA ASP A 7 50.00 14.39 -23.94
C ASP A 7 49.32 15.11 -22.76
N ALA A 8 48.43 14.42 -22.03
CA ALA A 8 47.83 14.99 -20.80
C ALA A 8 47.74 14.01 -19.61
N LEU A 9 48.39 12.84 -19.69
CA LEU A 9 48.36 11.81 -18.64
C LEU A 9 49.63 11.74 -17.78
N ALA A 10 50.53 12.73 -17.87
CA ALA A 10 51.83 12.72 -17.17
C ALA A 10 51.88 13.54 -15.86
N LYS A 11 50.76 14.01 -15.30
CA LYS A 11 50.76 14.84 -14.07
C LYS A 11 49.62 14.55 -13.08
N LEU A 12 49.44 13.29 -12.68
CA LEU A 12 48.79 12.98 -11.39
C LEU A 12 49.68 12.05 -10.57
N LYS A 13 50.26 12.60 -9.50
CA LYS A 13 50.90 11.83 -8.44
C LYS A 13 49.80 11.40 -7.45
N VAL A 14 49.58 10.10 -7.34
CA VAL A 14 48.72 9.48 -6.32
C VAL A 14 49.55 9.32 -5.04
N GLN A 15 49.05 9.81 -3.91
CA GLN A 15 49.61 9.52 -2.58
C GLN A 15 48.90 8.29 -2.00
N ASP A 16 49.71 7.37 -1.47
CA ASP A 16 49.36 6.07 -0.91
C ASP A 16 48.76 6.23 0.52
N PRO A 17 47.63 5.60 0.86
CA PRO A 17 46.96 5.80 2.15
C PRO A 17 47.37 4.75 3.19
N GLU A 18 48.65 4.67 3.53
CA GLU A 18 49.12 3.92 4.72
C GLU A 18 50.31 4.62 5.40
N ALA A 19 50.06 5.81 5.95
CA ALA A 19 50.92 6.41 6.96
C ALA A 19 50.17 7.52 7.70
N GLU A 20 49.49 7.19 8.80
CA GLU A 20 49.36 8.04 10.00
C GLU A 20 48.50 7.35 11.06
N LYS A 21 49.11 6.40 11.78
CA LYS A 21 48.73 6.07 13.15
C LYS A 21 49.92 6.38 14.06
N ALA A 22 49.60 7.01 15.19
CA ALA A 22 50.41 7.18 16.41
C ALA A 22 51.26 8.46 16.56
N ALA A 23 50.63 9.49 17.15
CA ALA A 23 51.08 10.33 18.30
C ALA A 23 50.22 11.62 18.27
N GLY A 24 49.62 12.18 19.32
CA GLY A 24 49.66 11.99 20.76
C GLY A 24 49.31 13.35 21.40
N VAL A 25 48.10 13.45 21.97
CA VAL A 25 47.64 14.26 23.14
C VAL A 25 48.00 15.75 23.24
N ALA A 26 46.97 16.62 23.24
CA ALA A 26 46.88 17.78 24.15
C ALA A 26 45.40 18.16 24.45
N LYS A 27 45.10 18.32 25.74
CA LYS A 27 43.80 18.69 26.34
C LYS A 27 43.46 20.17 26.14
N ALA A 28 42.17 20.49 25.98
CA ALA A 28 41.58 21.71 26.54
C ALA A 28 40.07 21.52 26.81
N ASN A 29 39.68 21.92 28.03
CA ASN A 29 38.33 21.83 28.62
C ASN A 29 37.34 22.83 28.00
N GLY A 30 36.07 22.43 27.91
CA GLY A 30 34.92 23.31 27.74
C GLY A 30 33.63 22.59 28.13
N LYS A 31 33.23 22.76 29.39
CA LYS A 31 32.03 22.19 30.04
C LYS A 31 30.88 23.21 29.91
N VAL A 32 29.64 22.75 30.13
CA VAL A 32 28.39 23.46 30.56
C VAL A 32 27.18 23.04 29.69
N PRO A 33 26.00 22.79 30.29
CA PRO A 33 25.33 21.49 30.21
C PRO A 33 23.84 21.54 29.81
N ALA A 34 23.21 20.37 29.98
CA ALA A 34 21.80 20.03 29.85
C ALA A 34 20.80 21.10 30.34
N ALA A 35 19.77 21.30 29.53
CA ALA A 35 18.56 22.05 29.90
C ALA A 35 17.59 21.10 30.61
N GLU A 36 17.45 21.30 31.92
CA GLU A 36 16.29 20.88 32.70
C GLU A 36 15.18 21.94 32.55
N ALA A 37 13.95 21.44 32.44
CA ALA A 37 12.74 22.25 32.49
C ALA A 37 12.57 22.79 33.92
N ASP A 38 12.36 24.10 34.03
CA ASP A 38 11.88 24.71 35.26
C ASP A 38 10.53 25.39 35.02
N ASP A 39 9.68 25.15 35.99
CA ASP A 39 8.28 25.49 36.13
C ASP A 39 8.24 26.77 36.98
N SER A 40 7.72 27.86 36.46
CA SER A 40 7.55 29.09 37.23
C SER A 40 6.14 29.63 37.03
N ASP A 41 5.26 29.20 37.93
CA ASP A 41 4.04 29.89 38.32
C ASP A 41 4.43 31.21 39.02
N GLU A 42 3.97 32.35 38.48
CA GLU A 42 3.79 33.59 39.24
C GLU A 42 2.36 34.10 39.00
N ASP A 43 1.54 33.97 40.05
CA ASP A 43 0.27 34.67 40.23
C ASP A 43 0.54 36.10 40.73
N GLU A 44 -0.19 37.10 40.21
CA GLU A 44 -0.58 38.28 40.99
C GLU A 44 -1.84 38.95 40.40
N ASP A 45 -2.93 38.89 41.18
CA ASP A 45 -3.98 39.88 41.52
C ASP A 45 -4.42 40.94 40.46
N ASP A 46 -5.69 41.34 40.33
CA ASP A 46 -6.59 41.78 41.42
C ASP A 46 -8.02 42.12 40.90
N LYS A 47 -9.03 41.95 41.79
CA LYS A 47 -10.35 42.65 41.90
C LYS A 47 -11.45 42.47 40.82
N ALA A 48 -12.76 42.43 41.11
CA ALA A 48 -13.54 42.44 42.36
C ALA A 48 -15.04 42.18 42.05
N ALA A 49 -15.76 41.73 43.11
CA ALA A 49 -17.09 42.19 43.57
C ALA A 49 -18.32 41.26 43.46
N ALA A 50 -18.92 41.11 44.67
CA ALA A 50 -20.29 40.74 45.07
C ALA A 50 -20.73 39.27 44.84
N GLY A 51 -21.12 38.45 45.82
CA GLY A 51 -21.47 38.67 47.23
C GLY A 51 -22.95 38.36 47.45
N GLU A 52 -23.28 37.14 47.93
CA GLU A 52 -24.37 36.88 48.90
C GLU A 52 -24.41 35.41 49.36
N GLY A 53 -24.33 35.22 50.69
CA GLY A 53 -25.24 34.35 51.46
C GLY A 53 -24.94 32.84 51.60
N GLY A 54 -24.68 32.42 52.85
CA GLY A 54 -25.21 31.15 53.36
C GLY A 54 -24.20 30.13 53.87
N ALA A 55 -24.16 29.95 55.19
CA ALA A 55 -23.35 28.99 55.92
C ALA A 55 -23.72 27.52 55.61
N ASP A 56 -22.72 26.63 55.57
CA ASP A 56 -22.72 25.43 56.43
C ASP A 56 -21.37 24.70 56.43
N ALA A 57 -20.91 24.38 57.63
CA ALA A 57 -19.67 23.66 57.89
C ALA A 57 -19.90 22.15 57.80
N ALA A 58 -19.24 21.49 56.84
CA ALA A 58 -19.11 20.03 56.84
C ALA A 58 -17.70 19.60 56.40
N ALA A 59 -16.91 19.11 57.35
CA ALA A 59 -15.58 18.58 57.14
C ALA A 59 -15.58 17.35 56.22
N LYS A 60 -15.09 17.49 54.98
CA LYS A 60 -14.79 16.37 54.07
C LYS A 60 -13.29 16.03 54.09
N LYS A 61 -12.93 14.90 54.72
CA LYS A 61 -11.61 14.25 54.59
C LYS A 61 -11.32 13.94 53.11
N LYS A 62 -10.32 14.60 52.52
CA LYS A 62 -9.76 14.27 51.18
C LYS A 62 -9.23 12.82 51.20
N ARG A 63 -9.91 11.90 50.50
CA ARG A 63 -9.37 10.57 50.14
C ARG A 63 -8.16 10.79 49.21
N LYS A 64 -6.95 10.49 49.70
CA LYS A 64 -5.74 10.39 48.86
C LYS A 64 -6.02 9.43 47.71
N ARG A 65 -6.07 9.93 46.46
CA ARG A 65 -6.05 9.11 45.24
C ARG A 65 -4.75 8.29 45.26
N LYS A 66 -4.88 6.96 45.44
CA LYS A 66 -3.76 6.01 45.24
C LYS A 66 -3.28 6.17 43.79
N ARG A 67 -2.01 6.51 43.61
CA ARG A 67 -1.32 6.43 42.31
C ARG A 67 -1.50 5.00 41.77
N LYS A 68 -2.04 4.87 40.56
CA LYS A 68 -2.06 3.58 39.84
C LYS A 68 -0.59 3.14 39.66
N PRO A 69 -0.26 1.86 39.90
CA PRO A 69 1.09 1.37 39.65
C PRO A 69 1.40 1.52 38.15
N LYS A 70 2.59 2.06 37.83
CA LYS A 70 3.16 1.96 36.49
C LYS A 70 3.16 0.47 36.13
N LYS A 71 2.50 0.08 35.04
CA LYS A 71 2.60 -1.29 34.52
C LYS A 71 4.10 -1.56 34.30
N ALA A 72 4.61 -2.59 34.98
CA ALA A 72 5.90 -3.17 34.65
C ALA A 72 5.92 -3.47 33.15
N GLY A 73 7.03 -3.15 32.47
CA GLY A 73 7.20 -3.40 31.04
C GLY A 73 6.87 -4.86 30.74
N GLY A 74 5.76 -5.08 30.02
CA GLY A 74 5.41 -6.39 29.53
C GLY A 74 6.47 -6.85 28.53
N ALA A 75 6.75 -8.15 28.51
CA ALA A 75 7.63 -8.74 27.51
C ALA A 75 7.17 -8.33 26.10
N ILE A 76 8.12 -7.94 25.24
CA ILE A 76 7.83 -7.63 23.83
C ILE A 76 7.29 -8.93 23.19
N PRO A 77 6.09 -8.92 22.60
CA PRO A 77 5.53 -10.12 21.98
C PRO A 77 6.46 -10.64 20.88
N THR A 78 6.70 -11.96 20.85
CA THR A 78 7.57 -12.61 19.86
C THR A 78 6.79 -13.28 18.72
N LYS A 79 5.46 -13.23 18.78
CA LYS A 79 4.54 -13.80 17.78
C LYS A 79 3.37 -12.86 17.55
N GLN A 80 2.79 -12.95 16.36
CA GLN A 80 1.57 -12.22 16.03
C GLN A 80 0.35 -12.78 16.81
N SER A 81 -0.65 -11.93 17.07
CA SER A 81 -1.94 -12.32 17.65
C SER A 81 -2.97 -12.68 16.57
N SER A 82 -4.12 -13.25 16.96
CA SER A 82 -5.28 -13.40 16.08
C SER A 82 -6.50 -12.73 16.74
N PRO A 83 -7.06 -11.64 16.19
CA PRO A 83 -6.64 -10.96 14.96
C PRO A 83 -5.22 -10.32 15.08
N PRO A 84 -4.52 -10.04 13.97
CA PRO A 84 -3.18 -9.45 13.99
C PRO A 84 -3.19 -8.05 14.59
N ARG A 85 -2.51 -7.85 15.73
CA ARG A 85 -2.51 -6.58 16.47
C ARG A 85 -1.13 -6.21 17.04
N VAL A 86 -0.12 -7.06 16.86
CA VAL A 86 1.26 -6.77 17.26
C VAL A 86 1.92 -5.97 16.14
N LEU A 87 2.44 -4.78 16.49
CA LEU A 87 3.24 -3.94 15.62
C LEU A 87 4.39 -4.74 14.99
N LEU A 88 4.53 -4.68 13.67
CA LEU A 88 5.46 -5.56 12.97
C LEU A 88 6.92 -5.32 13.39
N SER A 89 7.32 -4.08 13.64
CA SER A 89 8.68 -3.76 14.11
C SER A 89 9.02 -4.36 15.48
N ASN A 90 8.03 -4.74 16.30
CA ASN A 90 8.28 -5.50 17.53
C ASN A 90 8.67 -6.96 17.24
N LEU A 91 8.20 -7.54 16.14
CA LEU A 91 8.54 -8.89 15.69
C LEU A 91 9.89 -8.91 14.97
N PHE A 92 10.30 -7.79 14.38
CA PHE A 92 11.56 -7.61 13.63
C PHE A 92 12.39 -6.44 14.22
N PRO A 93 12.95 -6.59 15.44
CA PRO A 93 13.63 -5.49 16.13
C PRO A 93 14.95 -5.06 15.47
N SER A 94 15.49 -5.86 14.53
CA SER A 94 16.65 -5.49 13.71
C SER A 94 16.31 -4.46 12.63
N GLY A 95 15.04 -4.27 12.29
CA GLY A 95 14.62 -3.51 11.10
C GLY A 95 14.85 -4.26 9.79
N GLU A 96 15.22 -5.54 9.86
CA GLU A 96 15.39 -6.42 8.71
C GLU A 96 14.12 -7.27 8.53
N TYR A 97 13.44 -7.10 7.41
CA TYR A 97 12.21 -7.81 7.07
C TYR A 97 12.44 -8.93 6.05
N PRO A 98 11.57 -9.95 5.99
CA PRO A 98 11.74 -11.06 5.06
C PRO A 98 11.81 -10.61 3.60
N VAL A 99 12.81 -11.12 2.89
CA VAL A 99 12.95 -10.96 1.43
C VAL A 99 11.77 -11.66 0.74
N GLY A 100 11.29 -11.07 -0.34
CA GLY A 100 10.33 -11.74 -1.24
C GLY A 100 10.97 -12.88 -2.02
N GLU A 101 10.25 -13.38 -3.03
CA GLU A 101 10.83 -14.36 -3.96
C GLU A 101 11.79 -13.65 -4.92
N GLU A 102 13.10 -13.92 -4.79
CA GLU A 102 14.10 -13.43 -5.74
C GLU A 102 14.21 -14.38 -6.94
N VAL A 103 14.07 -13.82 -8.13
CA VAL A 103 14.16 -14.53 -9.42
C VAL A 103 15.27 -13.89 -10.23
N GLU A 104 16.21 -14.71 -10.71
CA GLU A 104 17.25 -14.25 -11.63
C GLU A 104 16.63 -13.77 -12.95
N TYR A 105 17.19 -12.68 -13.51
CA TYR A 105 16.83 -12.28 -14.87
C TYR A 105 17.28 -13.33 -15.89
N ARG A 106 16.64 -13.32 -17.07
CA ARG A 106 16.91 -14.28 -18.14
C ARG A 106 17.75 -13.67 -19.26
N ASP A 107 18.22 -14.55 -20.14
CA ASP A 107 18.82 -14.20 -21.42
C ASP A 107 19.99 -13.21 -21.29
N GLU A 108 19.95 -12.10 -22.04
CA GLU A 108 21.01 -11.09 -22.07
C GLU A 108 21.23 -10.39 -20.71
N ASN A 109 20.28 -10.52 -19.77
CA ASN A 109 20.33 -9.91 -18.45
C ASN A 109 20.96 -10.80 -17.36
N LEU A 110 21.37 -12.04 -17.67
CA LEU A 110 22.00 -12.96 -16.70
C LEU A 110 23.30 -12.42 -16.09
N SER A 111 24.03 -11.58 -16.83
CA SER A 111 25.30 -10.98 -16.36
C SER A 111 25.14 -10.09 -15.12
N ARG A 112 23.93 -9.52 -14.93
CA ARG A 112 23.58 -8.59 -13.84
C ARG A 112 23.81 -9.17 -12.44
N THR A 113 23.63 -10.48 -12.27
CA THR A 113 23.83 -11.17 -10.99
C THR A 113 25.28 -11.09 -10.51
N THR A 114 26.23 -11.05 -11.45
CA THR A 114 27.67 -11.04 -11.18
C THR A 114 28.36 -9.71 -11.42
N ASP A 115 27.69 -8.78 -12.09
CA ASP A 115 28.23 -7.46 -12.40
C ASP A 115 28.44 -6.62 -11.12
N GLU A 116 29.66 -6.12 -10.92
CA GLU A 116 30.03 -5.42 -9.69
C GLU A 116 29.39 -4.03 -9.57
N GLU A 117 29.10 -3.35 -10.69
CA GLU A 117 28.37 -2.08 -10.68
C GLU A 117 26.92 -2.34 -10.23
N LYS A 118 26.26 -3.35 -10.80
CA LYS A 118 24.89 -3.72 -10.43
C LYS A 118 24.78 -4.16 -8.98
N ARG A 119 25.74 -4.94 -8.48
CA ARG A 119 25.83 -5.29 -7.05
C ARG A 119 26.06 -4.09 -6.15
N HIS A 120 26.85 -3.11 -6.58
CA HIS A 120 27.04 -1.87 -5.82
C HIS A 120 25.73 -1.08 -5.75
N LEU A 121 25.05 -0.87 -6.87
CA LEU A 121 23.77 -0.17 -6.95
C LEU A 121 22.70 -0.84 -6.07
N ASP A 122 22.59 -2.17 -6.13
CA ASP A 122 21.61 -2.92 -5.35
C ASP A 122 21.86 -2.82 -3.83
N ARG A 123 23.13 -2.83 -3.40
CA ARG A 123 23.52 -2.64 -1.99
C ARG A 123 23.19 -1.25 -1.45
N MET A 124 23.15 -0.22 -2.30
CA MET A 124 22.84 1.15 -1.87
C MET A 124 21.36 1.36 -1.53
N ASN A 125 20.47 0.48 -1.97
CA ASN A 125 19.02 0.62 -1.84
C ASN A 125 18.44 0.01 -0.55
N ASN A 126 19.21 -0.09 0.54
CA ASN A 126 18.78 -0.83 1.73
C ASN A 126 17.48 -0.26 2.34
N ASP A 127 17.41 1.05 2.61
CA ASP A 127 16.20 1.67 3.18
C ASP A 127 14.96 1.45 2.29
N PHE A 128 15.13 1.62 0.97
CA PHE A 128 14.08 1.36 -0.02
C PHE A 128 13.56 -0.09 0.06
N LEU A 129 14.46 -1.08 0.16
CA LEU A 129 14.09 -2.48 0.24
C LEU A 129 13.40 -2.82 1.57
N GLN A 130 13.88 -2.30 2.70
CA GLN A 130 13.25 -2.56 4.00
C GLN A 130 11.85 -1.96 4.11
N GLU A 131 11.63 -0.75 3.58
CA GLU A 131 10.30 -0.13 3.52
C GLU A 131 9.29 -1.00 2.75
N TYR A 132 9.67 -1.50 1.57
CA TYR A 132 8.81 -2.41 0.81
C TYR A 132 8.63 -3.78 1.50
N ARG A 133 9.70 -4.38 2.03
CA ARG A 133 9.62 -5.69 2.70
C ARG A 133 8.79 -5.63 3.97
N GLN A 134 8.86 -4.51 4.71
CA GLN A 134 7.95 -4.26 5.83
C GLN A 134 6.50 -4.21 5.36
N ALA A 135 6.18 -3.41 4.34
CA ALA A 135 4.83 -3.33 3.80
C ALA A 135 4.32 -4.69 3.29
N ALA A 136 5.16 -5.47 2.61
CA ALA A 136 4.83 -6.79 2.09
C ALA A 136 4.59 -7.81 3.21
N GLU A 137 5.37 -7.76 4.29
CA GLU A 137 5.18 -8.64 5.43
C GLU A 137 3.89 -8.33 6.20
N ILE A 138 3.53 -7.04 6.31
CA ILE A 138 2.20 -6.65 6.83
C ILE A 138 1.12 -7.23 5.93
N HIS A 139 1.24 -7.07 4.61
CA HIS A 139 0.26 -7.60 3.65
C HIS A 139 0.09 -9.12 3.78
N ARG A 140 1.19 -9.88 3.83
CA ARG A 140 1.19 -11.34 4.06
C ARG A 140 0.46 -11.74 5.34
N GLN A 141 0.78 -11.12 6.48
CA GLN A 141 0.13 -11.48 7.75
C GLN A 141 -1.36 -11.12 7.75
N VAL A 142 -1.74 -9.99 7.15
CA VAL A 142 -3.12 -9.54 7.10
C VAL A 142 -3.95 -10.39 6.13
N ARG A 143 -3.42 -10.73 4.95
CA ARG A 143 -4.16 -11.55 3.97
C ARG A 143 -4.32 -12.99 4.44
N GLN A 144 -3.33 -13.56 5.14
CA GLN A 144 -3.46 -14.88 5.78
C GLN A 144 -4.59 -14.87 6.83
N TYR A 145 -4.65 -13.81 7.64
CA TYR A 145 -5.77 -13.60 8.56
C TYR A 145 -7.10 -13.47 7.80
N ALA A 146 -7.16 -12.67 6.73
CA ALA A 146 -8.35 -12.45 5.94
C ALA A 146 -8.87 -13.77 5.35
N ALA A 147 -8.03 -14.54 4.64
CA ALA A 147 -8.40 -15.84 4.07
C ALA A 147 -8.95 -16.82 5.13
N GLN A 148 -8.36 -16.83 6.33
CA GLN A 148 -8.82 -17.68 7.43
C GLN A 148 -10.13 -17.22 8.07
N ASN A 149 -10.41 -15.91 8.11
CA ASN A 149 -11.50 -15.33 8.91
C ASN A 149 -12.69 -14.83 8.09
N ILE A 150 -12.53 -14.60 6.77
CA ILE A 150 -13.64 -14.27 5.88
C ILE A 150 -14.54 -15.50 5.73
N LYS A 151 -15.83 -15.35 6.02
CA LYS A 151 -16.84 -16.41 6.01
C LYS A 151 -18.19 -15.88 5.50
N PRO A 152 -19.00 -16.72 4.84
CA PRO A 152 -20.37 -16.35 4.48
C PRO A 152 -21.18 -15.92 5.71
N GLY A 153 -22.02 -14.91 5.55
CA GLY A 153 -22.81 -14.31 6.62
C GLY A 153 -22.21 -13.02 7.19
N GLN A 154 -20.93 -12.72 6.93
CA GLN A 154 -20.34 -11.44 7.26
C GLN A 154 -20.77 -10.35 6.28
N SER A 155 -20.95 -9.14 6.78
CA SER A 155 -21.11 -7.96 5.92
C SER A 155 -19.78 -7.60 5.26
N LEU A 156 -19.85 -6.99 4.08
CA LEU A 156 -18.65 -6.49 3.41
C LEU A 156 -17.92 -5.41 4.22
N THR A 157 -18.67 -4.65 5.03
CA THR A 157 -18.11 -3.66 5.96
C THR A 157 -17.25 -4.31 7.03
N GLU A 158 -17.74 -5.37 7.70
CA GLU A 158 -16.98 -6.10 8.72
C GLU A 158 -15.68 -6.70 8.15
N ILE A 159 -15.74 -7.21 6.92
CA ILE A 159 -14.57 -7.76 6.23
C ILE A 159 -13.53 -6.66 5.95
N ALA A 160 -13.96 -5.55 5.32
CA ALA A 160 -13.08 -4.45 4.98
C ALA A 160 -12.44 -3.83 6.25
N GLU A 161 -13.22 -3.55 7.28
CA GLU A 161 -12.73 -2.99 8.55
C GLU A 161 -11.77 -3.94 9.27
N GLY A 162 -12.06 -5.26 9.26
CA GLY A 162 -11.19 -6.27 9.86
C GLY A 162 -9.79 -6.33 9.23
N ILE A 163 -9.71 -6.22 7.89
CA ILE A 163 -8.46 -6.12 7.15
C ILE A 163 -7.74 -4.82 7.49
N GLU A 164 -8.46 -3.69 7.39
CA GLU A 164 -7.87 -2.37 7.56
C GLU A 164 -7.33 -2.12 8.97
N ASP A 165 -8.06 -2.57 10.00
CA ASP A 165 -7.62 -2.46 11.38
C ASP A 165 -6.39 -3.31 11.66
N SER A 166 -6.23 -4.43 10.95
CA SER A 166 -5.04 -5.27 11.05
C SER A 166 -3.84 -4.58 10.42
N VAL A 167 -3.98 -3.98 9.23
CA VAL A 167 -2.89 -3.19 8.62
C VAL A 167 -2.50 -2.00 9.50
N ARG A 168 -3.47 -1.22 10.00
CA ARG A 168 -3.21 -0.08 10.90
C ARG A 168 -2.46 -0.51 12.17
N ALA A 169 -2.82 -1.67 12.75
CA ALA A 169 -2.15 -2.18 13.94
C ALA A 169 -0.72 -2.67 13.66
N LEU A 170 -0.51 -3.38 12.55
CA LEU A 170 0.80 -3.95 12.18
C LEU A 170 1.78 -2.90 11.66
N SER A 171 1.28 -1.85 11.00
CA SER A 171 2.10 -0.70 10.57
C SER A 171 2.40 0.27 11.72
N GLY A 172 1.56 0.31 12.75
CA GLY A 172 1.66 1.30 13.83
C GLY A 172 1.10 2.68 13.47
N HIS A 173 0.45 2.78 12.31
CA HIS A 173 -0.10 4.01 11.79
C HIS A 173 -1.64 3.92 11.75
N PRO A 174 -2.33 4.36 12.83
CA PRO A 174 -3.78 4.36 12.87
C PRO A 174 -4.42 5.35 11.89
N GLY A 175 -3.66 6.30 11.32
CA GLY A 175 -4.17 7.27 10.35
C GLY A 175 -5.24 8.21 10.90
N LEU A 176 -5.19 8.49 12.21
CA LEU A 176 -6.12 9.41 12.90
C LEU A 176 -5.50 10.78 13.18
N GLU A 177 -4.17 10.83 13.27
CA GLU A 177 -3.42 12.07 13.46
C GLU A 177 -3.01 12.63 12.10
N GLU A 178 -3.01 13.96 11.97
CA GLU A 178 -2.63 14.62 10.72
C GLU A 178 -1.21 14.17 10.30
N GLY A 179 -1.06 13.70 9.06
CA GLY A 179 0.20 13.22 8.50
C GLY A 179 0.63 11.82 8.92
N ASP A 180 -0.08 11.15 9.82
CA ASP A 180 0.30 9.79 10.26
C ASP A 180 0.19 8.77 9.13
N ASN A 181 -0.93 8.78 8.40
CA ASN A 181 -1.13 7.88 7.26
C ASN A 181 -0.15 8.12 6.10
N ILE A 182 0.57 9.25 6.05
CA ILE A 182 1.62 9.46 5.04
C ILE A 182 2.89 8.66 5.36
N LYS A 183 3.14 8.38 6.65
CA LYS A 183 4.31 7.62 7.13
C LYS A 183 4.17 6.13 6.89
N GLY A 184 2.95 5.60 6.96
CA GLY A 184 2.65 4.20 6.67
C GLY A 184 1.18 3.89 6.93
N GLY A 185 0.76 2.69 6.54
CA GLY A 185 -0.61 2.22 6.74
C GLY A 185 -1.23 1.73 5.44
N ILE A 186 -2.51 2.08 5.25
CA ILE A 186 -3.29 1.66 4.08
C ILE A 186 -2.89 2.52 2.87
N ALA A 187 -2.44 1.88 1.79
CA ALA A 187 -2.05 2.61 0.58
C ALA A 187 -3.24 3.03 -0.27
N PHE A 188 -4.27 2.18 -0.33
CA PHE A 188 -5.53 2.43 -1.01
C PHE A 188 -6.65 1.58 -0.38
N PRO A 189 -7.93 1.96 -0.54
CA PRO A 189 -9.02 1.30 0.17
C PRO A 189 -9.17 -0.19 -0.14
N THR A 190 -9.57 -0.97 0.86
CA THR A 190 -9.81 -2.40 0.70
C THR A 190 -10.97 -2.67 -0.25
N GLY A 191 -10.64 -3.19 -1.44
CA GLY A 191 -11.53 -3.77 -2.42
C GLY A 191 -12.09 -5.12 -1.94
N VAL A 192 -13.41 -5.25 -1.92
CA VAL A 192 -14.15 -6.48 -1.59
C VAL A 192 -15.17 -6.75 -2.69
N ASN A 193 -14.65 -7.04 -3.87
CA ASN A 193 -15.41 -7.04 -5.12
C ASN A 193 -16.11 -8.39 -5.33
N LEU A 194 -17.43 -8.41 -5.47
CA LEU A 194 -18.21 -9.64 -5.63
C LEU A 194 -18.57 -9.93 -7.10
N ASP A 195 -18.38 -11.19 -7.51
CA ASP A 195 -18.87 -11.76 -8.77
C ASP A 195 -18.43 -10.95 -10.00
N HIS A 196 -19.38 -10.39 -10.76
CA HIS A 196 -19.16 -9.54 -11.94
C HIS A 196 -18.45 -8.19 -11.66
N ILE A 197 -18.35 -7.76 -10.40
CA ILE A 197 -17.59 -6.56 -10.04
C ILE A 197 -16.12 -6.96 -9.99
N ALA A 198 -15.29 -6.47 -10.90
CA ALA A 198 -13.88 -6.83 -10.98
C ALA A 198 -13.03 -6.10 -9.94
N ALA A 199 -13.17 -4.76 -9.85
CA ALA A 199 -12.31 -3.90 -9.04
C ALA A 199 -13.06 -2.66 -8.49
N HIS A 200 -12.38 -1.92 -7.59
CA HIS A 200 -12.79 -0.61 -7.05
C HIS A 200 -14.11 -0.55 -6.25
N TYR A 201 -14.58 -1.68 -5.74
CA TYR A 201 -15.71 -1.72 -4.83
C TYR A 201 -15.27 -1.87 -3.38
N SER A 202 -15.62 -0.88 -2.57
CA SER A 202 -15.56 -0.93 -1.11
C SER A 202 -16.89 -0.41 -0.53
N PRO A 203 -17.40 -0.97 0.57
CA PRO A 203 -18.67 -0.53 1.13
C PRO A 203 -18.59 0.94 1.59
N ASN A 204 -19.61 1.74 1.25
CA ASN A 204 -19.85 3.03 1.90
C ASN A 204 -20.67 2.84 3.19
N ALA A 205 -20.76 3.87 4.02
CA ALA A 205 -21.58 3.85 5.23
C ALA A 205 -23.03 3.42 4.94
N GLY A 206 -23.57 2.50 5.74
CA GLY A 206 -24.91 1.96 5.57
C GLY A 206 -25.04 0.82 4.55
N ASN A 207 -23.94 0.35 3.96
CA ASN A 207 -23.93 -0.87 3.15
C ASN A 207 -24.47 -2.07 3.95
N LYS A 208 -25.31 -2.89 3.31
CA LYS A 208 -25.94 -4.09 3.91
C LYS A 208 -25.61 -5.36 3.13
N THR A 209 -24.64 -5.30 2.21
CA THR A 209 -24.27 -6.46 1.41
C THR A 209 -23.62 -7.50 2.32
N ILE A 210 -24.14 -8.71 2.25
CA ILE A 210 -23.65 -9.86 3.01
C ILE A 210 -22.96 -10.81 2.04
N LEU A 211 -21.77 -11.26 2.41
CA LEU A 211 -21.05 -12.31 1.69
C LEU A 211 -21.83 -13.63 1.79
N THR A 212 -22.06 -14.28 0.66
CA THR A 212 -22.73 -15.58 0.60
C THR A 212 -21.76 -16.68 0.14
N LYS A 213 -22.14 -17.94 0.32
CA LYS A 213 -21.34 -19.09 -0.10
C LYS A 213 -21.11 -19.14 -1.62
N ASP A 214 -22.07 -18.62 -2.38
CA ASP A 214 -22.07 -18.67 -3.84
C ASP A 214 -21.24 -17.56 -4.49
N ASN A 215 -20.71 -16.61 -3.71
CA ASN A 215 -19.97 -15.48 -4.27
C ASN A 215 -18.50 -15.84 -4.58
N VAL A 216 -17.97 -15.17 -5.60
CA VAL A 216 -16.53 -15.06 -5.87
C VAL A 216 -16.08 -13.67 -5.42
N MET A 217 -15.21 -13.61 -4.41
CA MET A 217 -14.73 -12.35 -3.83
C MET A 217 -13.28 -12.10 -4.21
N LYS A 218 -13.01 -10.93 -4.79
CA LYS A 218 -11.65 -10.39 -4.89
C LYS A 218 -11.40 -9.53 -3.66
N VAL A 219 -10.33 -9.84 -2.93
CA VAL A 219 -9.84 -9.06 -1.80
C VAL A 219 -8.56 -8.37 -2.27
N ASP A 220 -8.63 -7.05 -2.34
CA ASP A 220 -7.57 -6.21 -2.90
C ASP A 220 -7.29 -5.08 -1.91
N PHE A 221 -6.07 -4.99 -1.40
CA PHE A 221 -5.72 -3.95 -0.43
C PHE A 221 -4.23 -3.65 -0.49
N GLY A 222 -3.91 -2.37 -0.33
CA GLY A 222 -2.53 -1.92 -0.36
C GLY A 222 -1.99 -1.59 1.02
N VAL A 223 -0.71 -1.88 1.21
CA VAL A 223 0.04 -1.43 2.39
C VAL A 223 1.20 -0.56 1.93
N HIS A 224 1.52 0.50 2.67
CA HIS A 224 2.74 1.25 2.42
C HIS A 224 3.49 1.59 3.68
N ILE A 225 4.80 1.82 3.52
CA ILE A 225 5.68 2.49 4.46
C ILE A 225 6.38 3.60 3.68
N ASN A 226 6.29 4.85 4.15
CA ASN A 226 6.89 6.03 3.52
C ASN A 226 6.59 6.14 2.01
N GLY A 227 5.34 5.87 1.63
CA GLY A 227 4.89 5.85 0.24
C GLY A 227 5.40 4.70 -0.64
N ARG A 228 6.15 3.73 -0.11
CA ARG A 228 6.49 2.47 -0.81
C ARG A 228 5.31 1.52 -0.77
N ILE A 229 4.54 1.47 -1.84
CA ILE A 229 3.25 0.78 -1.88
C ILE A 229 3.44 -0.67 -2.34
N VAL A 230 2.99 -1.60 -1.52
CA VAL A 230 2.75 -2.98 -1.92
C VAL A 230 1.27 -3.10 -2.29
N ASP A 231 1.06 -3.31 -3.59
CA ASP A 231 -0.20 -3.66 -4.22
C ASP A 231 -0.25 -5.19 -4.46
N SER A 232 -1.28 -5.84 -3.95
CA SER A 232 -1.41 -7.29 -4.02
C SER A 232 -2.83 -7.73 -3.64
N ALA A 233 -3.37 -8.64 -4.42
CA ALA A 233 -4.76 -9.05 -4.35
C ALA A 233 -4.88 -10.56 -4.57
N PHE A 234 -5.95 -11.13 -4.03
CA PHE A 234 -6.30 -12.53 -4.22
C PHE A 234 -7.81 -12.71 -4.36
N THR A 235 -8.19 -13.77 -5.05
CA THR A 235 -9.58 -14.20 -5.12
C THR A 235 -9.83 -15.36 -4.17
N MET A 236 -10.98 -15.33 -3.51
CA MET A 236 -11.48 -16.47 -2.74
C MET A 236 -12.93 -16.79 -3.09
N SER A 237 -13.26 -18.07 -3.01
CA SER A 237 -14.60 -18.63 -3.14
C SER A 237 -14.81 -19.69 -2.05
N PHE A 238 -16.07 -20.03 -1.76
CA PHE A 238 -16.41 -21.13 -0.86
C PHE A 238 -16.98 -22.35 -1.59
N ASP A 239 -17.23 -22.20 -2.88
CA ASP A 239 -17.71 -23.25 -3.75
C ASP A 239 -16.60 -23.66 -4.73
N PRO A 240 -16.19 -24.94 -4.73
CA PRO A 240 -15.17 -25.46 -5.64
C PRO A 240 -15.51 -25.31 -7.12
N MET A 241 -16.77 -25.02 -7.50
CA MET A 241 -17.13 -24.77 -8.89
C MET A 241 -16.34 -23.61 -9.52
N TYR A 242 -15.77 -22.73 -8.71
CA TYR A 242 -14.97 -21.59 -9.16
C TYR A 242 -13.46 -21.85 -9.18
N ASP A 243 -12.99 -23.00 -8.69
CA ASP A 243 -11.55 -23.26 -8.50
C ASP A 243 -10.75 -23.12 -9.80
N ASN A 244 -11.28 -23.63 -10.92
CA ASN A 244 -10.64 -23.51 -12.23
C ASN A 244 -10.61 -22.05 -12.74
N LEU A 245 -11.58 -21.20 -12.36
CA LEU A 245 -11.54 -19.77 -12.69
C LEU A 245 -10.43 -19.08 -11.90
N LEU A 246 -10.31 -19.38 -10.61
CA LEU A 246 -9.25 -18.84 -9.76
C LEU A 246 -7.87 -19.30 -10.26
N GLU A 247 -7.73 -20.58 -10.61
CA GLU A 247 -6.51 -21.15 -11.16
C GLU A 247 -6.10 -20.49 -12.48
N ALA A 248 -7.02 -20.31 -13.41
CA ALA A 248 -6.74 -19.65 -14.69
C ALA A 248 -6.15 -18.24 -14.51
N VAL A 249 -6.69 -17.46 -13.56
CA VAL A 249 -6.22 -16.10 -13.27
C VAL A 249 -4.92 -16.11 -12.49
N ARG A 250 -4.75 -17.04 -11.54
CA ARG A 250 -3.49 -17.23 -10.81
C ARG A 250 -2.34 -17.57 -11.75
N GLU A 251 -2.57 -18.52 -12.65
CA GLU A 251 -1.57 -18.94 -13.64
C GLU A 251 -1.29 -17.84 -14.67
N GLY A 252 -2.32 -17.12 -15.12
CA GLY A 252 -2.13 -15.91 -15.95
C GLY A 252 -1.25 -14.87 -15.26
N THR A 253 -1.48 -14.60 -13.98
CA THR A 253 -0.68 -13.66 -13.17
C THR A 253 0.76 -14.14 -13.02
N ASN A 254 0.96 -15.41 -12.66
CA ASN A 254 2.29 -16.00 -12.52
C ASN A 254 3.05 -16.03 -13.85
N ALA A 255 2.37 -16.27 -14.97
CA ALA A 255 2.96 -16.19 -16.29
C ALA A 255 3.41 -14.75 -16.62
N GLY A 256 2.59 -13.75 -16.29
CA GLY A 256 2.96 -12.33 -16.41
C GLY A 256 4.16 -11.96 -15.55
N ILE A 257 4.18 -12.38 -14.28
CA ILE A 257 5.31 -12.18 -13.36
C ILE A 257 6.56 -12.85 -13.92
N LYS A 258 6.43 -14.08 -14.44
CA LYS A 258 7.54 -14.84 -15.01
C LYS A 258 8.14 -14.15 -16.23
N GLU A 259 7.31 -13.55 -17.08
CA GLU A 259 7.72 -12.81 -18.28
C GLU A 259 8.29 -11.43 -17.98
N ALA A 260 7.78 -10.74 -16.95
CA ALA A 260 8.23 -9.41 -16.58
C ALA A 260 9.74 -9.34 -16.28
N GLY A 261 10.39 -8.25 -16.68
CA GLY A 261 11.83 -8.05 -16.44
C GLY A 261 12.36 -6.82 -17.16
N ILE A 262 13.57 -6.40 -16.80
CA ILE A 262 14.22 -5.25 -17.45
C ILE A 262 14.33 -5.52 -18.95
N ASP A 263 14.02 -4.49 -19.76
CA ASP A 263 13.99 -4.50 -21.22
C ASP A 263 12.84 -5.29 -21.89
N VAL A 264 11.99 -5.96 -21.11
CA VAL A 264 10.81 -6.67 -21.62
C VAL A 264 9.73 -5.66 -22.04
N ARG A 265 9.08 -5.92 -23.18
CA ARG A 265 8.00 -5.07 -23.70
C ARG A 265 6.68 -5.40 -23.04
N MET A 266 5.90 -4.37 -22.71
CA MET A 266 4.56 -4.51 -22.11
C MET A 266 3.64 -5.40 -22.95
N GLY A 267 3.64 -5.27 -24.28
CA GLY A 267 2.82 -6.08 -25.17
C GLY A 267 3.15 -7.58 -25.18
N ASP A 268 4.41 -7.95 -24.90
CA ASP A 268 4.85 -9.35 -24.85
C ASP A 268 4.34 -10.02 -23.55
N ILE A 269 4.40 -9.29 -22.43
CA ILE A 269 3.82 -9.71 -21.14
C ILE A 269 2.31 -9.96 -21.31
N GLY A 270 1.59 -9.02 -21.94
CA GLY A 270 0.16 -9.18 -22.18
C GLY A 270 -0.20 -10.34 -23.11
N ALA A 271 0.67 -10.69 -24.06
CA ALA A 271 0.47 -11.85 -24.93
C ALA A 271 0.59 -13.16 -24.15
N VAL A 272 1.61 -13.29 -23.29
CA VAL A 272 1.83 -14.49 -22.45
C VAL A 272 0.70 -14.67 -21.42
N ILE A 273 0.27 -13.58 -20.79
CA ILE A 273 -0.87 -13.60 -19.86
C ILE A 273 -2.13 -14.10 -20.58
N GLN A 274 -2.44 -13.54 -21.75
CA GLN A 274 -3.62 -13.91 -22.51
C GLN A 274 -3.61 -15.36 -22.96
N GLU A 275 -2.49 -15.81 -23.53
CA GLU A 275 -2.34 -17.20 -23.97
C GLU A 275 -2.55 -18.18 -22.81
N THR A 276 -1.96 -17.88 -21.65
CA THR A 276 -2.09 -18.72 -20.46
C THR A 276 -3.53 -18.76 -19.97
N MET A 277 -4.13 -17.59 -19.73
CA MET A 277 -5.45 -17.50 -19.11
C MET A 277 -6.58 -17.96 -20.03
N GLU A 278 -6.53 -17.65 -21.32
CA GLU A 278 -7.55 -18.04 -22.31
C GLU A 278 -7.40 -19.49 -22.79
N SER A 279 -6.40 -20.24 -22.30
CA SER A 279 -6.31 -21.70 -22.47
C SER A 279 -7.25 -22.49 -21.56
N TYR A 280 -7.85 -21.83 -20.56
CA TYR A 280 -8.75 -22.45 -19.58
C TYR A 280 -10.22 -22.32 -20.00
N GLU A 281 -10.99 -23.35 -19.67
CA GLU A 281 -12.45 -23.32 -19.62
C GLU A 281 -12.94 -23.75 -18.23
N VAL A 282 -14.12 -23.27 -17.85
CA VAL A 282 -14.72 -23.53 -16.53
C VAL A 282 -16.18 -23.94 -16.68
N GLU A 283 -16.63 -24.91 -15.88
CA GLU A 283 -18.04 -25.28 -15.80
C GLU A 283 -18.65 -24.69 -14.52
N ILE A 284 -19.61 -23.78 -14.67
CA ILE A 284 -20.30 -23.13 -13.55
C ILE A 284 -21.79 -23.37 -13.72
N ARG A 285 -22.39 -24.08 -12.76
CA ARG A 285 -23.84 -24.40 -12.74
C ARG A 285 -24.33 -25.12 -14.02
N GLY A 286 -23.50 -25.99 -14.60
CA GLY A 286 -23.82 -26.78 -15.78
C GLY A 286 -23.64 -26.04 -17.12
N GLU A 287 -23.06 -24.83 -17.09
CA GLU A 287 -22.68 -24.08 -18.29
C GLU A 287 -21.15 -23.96 -18.37
N THR A 288 -20.59 -24.25 -19.55
CA THR A 288 -19.15 -24.11 -19.82
C THR A 288 -18.84 -22.73 -20.37
N PHE A 289 -17.84 -22.06 -19.80
CA PHE A 289 -17.36 -20.75 -20.22
C PHE A 289 -15.86 -20.81 -20.54
N PRO A 290 -15.41 -20.27 -21.69
CA PRO A 290 -14.01 -19.91 -21.83
C PRO A 290 -13.68 -18.77 -20.87
N VAL A 291 -12.52 -18.85 -20.20
CA VAL A 291 -12.03 -17.73 -19.40
C VAL A 291 -11.52 -16.65 -20.36
N LYS A 292 -11.89 -15.39 -20.12
CA LYS A 292 -11.47 -14.24 -20.93
C LYS A 292 -10.71 -13.24 -20.09
N CYS A 293 -9.64 -12.67 -20.63
CA CYS A 293 -9.03 -11.49 -20.04
C CYS A 293 -10.03 -10.32 -20.02
N ILE A 294 -10.08 -9.57 -18.92
CA ILE A 294 -10.75 -8.27 -18.91
C ILE A 294 -9.86 -7.25 -19.63
N ARG A 295 -10.02 -7.15 -20.95
CA ARG A 295 -9.07 -6.46 -21.85
C ARG A 295 -8.86 -4.96 -21.62
N ASN A 296 -9.67 -4.32 -20.78
CA ASN A 296 -9.53 -2.91 -20.40
C ASN A 296 -9.14 -2.72 -18.92
N LEU A 297 -8.60 -3.76 -18.29
CA LEU A 297 -7.84 -3.70 -17.05
C LEU A 297 -6.40 -4.14 -17.30
N ASN A 298 -5.48 -3.61 -16.49
CA ASN A 298 -4.05 -3.67 -16.73
C ASN A 298 -3.34 -3.59 -15.38
N GLY A 299 -2.19 -4.24 -15.24
CA GLY A 299 -1.25 -3.86 -14.20
C GLY A 299 -0.59 -2.50 -14.50
N HIS A 300 0.30 -2.05 -13.63
CA HIS A 300 0.85 -0.70 -13.72
C HIS A 300 2.19 -0.54 -13.00
N ASP A 301 2.96 0.48 -13.35
CA ASP A 301 4.08 0.90 -12.51
C ASP A 301 3.56 1.59 -11.24
N ILE A 302 4.35 1.46 -10.16
CA ILE A 302 4.09 2.08 -8.86
C ILE A 302 5.23 3.06 -8.57
N ARG A 303 4.87 4.26 -8.11
CA ARG A 303 5.82 5.28 -7.65
C ARG A 303 5.55 5.64 -6.20
N GLN A 304 6.49 6.34 -5.58
CA GLN A 304 6.36 6.73 -4.17
C GLN A 304 5.11 7.62 -3.98
N TRP A 305 4.17 7.18 -3.13
CA TRP A 305 2.84 7.79 -2.90
C TRP A 305 1.92 7.88 -4.12
N GLN A 306 2.22 7.17 -5.21
CA GLN A 306 1.45 7.21 -6.45
C GLN A 306 1.24 5.77 -6.95
N ILE A 307 0.01 5.27 -6.79
CA ILE A 307 -0.34 3.89 -7.14
C ILE A 307 -0.16 3.61 -8.63
N HIS A 308 -0.58 4.52 -9.50
CA HIS A 308 -0.40 4.44 -10.95
C HIS A 308 0.66 5.44 -11.42
N GLY A 309 1.86 4.98 -11.74
CA GLY A 309 2.98 5.84 -12.16
C GLY A 309 2.92 6.34 -13.60
N GLY A 310 2.15 5.67 -14.47
CA GLY A 310 1.85 6.08 -15.84
C GLY A 310 2.18 5.04 -16.92
N LYS A 311 2.92 3.97 -16.60
CA LYS A 311 3.07 2.79 -17.45
C LYS A 311 1.98 1.77 -17.12
N SER A 312 1.42 1.12 -18.14
CA SER A 312 0.42 0.06 -17.99
C SER A 312 0.97 -1.27 -18.50
N VAL A 313 0.72 -2.34 -17.75
CA VAL A 313 1.06 -3.72 -18.10
C VAL A 313 -0.21 -4.38 -18.65
N PRO A 314 -0.34 -4.55 -19.98
CA PRO A 314 -1.53 -5.14 -20.56
C PRO A 314 -1.64 -6.62 -20.18
N ILE A 315 -2.88 -7.10 -20.10
CA ILE A 315 -3.20 -8.53 -19.88
C ILE A 315 -3.72 -9.21 -21.15
N VAL A 316 -3.63 -8.50 -22.27
CA VAL A 316 -3.96 -8.97 -23.62
C VAL A 316 -2.83 -8.63 -24.57
N LYS A 317 -2.68 -9.42 -25.62
CA LYS A 317 -1.72 -9.15 -26.69
C LYS A 317 -1.94 -7.75 -27.25
N GLY A 318 -0.87 -6.97 -27.29
CA GLY A 318 -0.88 -5.59 -27.78
C GLY A 318 0.28 -5.28 -28.72
N THR A 319 0.33 -4.02 -29.18
CA THR A 319 1.46 -3.48 -29.97
C THR A 319 2.31 -2.50 -29.15
N ASP A 320 2.07 -2.43 -27.84
CA ASP A 320 2.84 -1.57 -26.94
C ASP A 320 4.28 -2.10 -26.81
N ASN A 321 5.21 -1.30 -27.30
CA ASN A 321 6.65 -1.58 -27.29
C ASN A 321 7.37 -0.87 -26.13
N THR A 322 6.63 -0.20 -25.23
CA THR A 322 7.18 0.36 -23.99
C THR A 322 7.84 -0.75 -23.20
N LYS A 323 9.01 -0.46 -22.62
CA LYS A 323 9.80 -1.43 -21.86
C LYS A 323 9.75 -1.16 -20.36
N MET A 324 9.88 -2.24 -19.60
CA MET A 324 10.23 -2.19 -18.19
C MET A 324 11.70 -1.80 -18.01
N GLU A 325 11.99 -0.94 -17.03
CA GLU A 325 13.31 -0.38 -16.78
C GLU A 325 13.85 -0.78 -15.40
N GLU A 326 15.17 -0.73 -15.25
CA GLU A 326 15.84 -0.99 -13.96
C GLU A 326 15.37 0.00 -12.88
N GLY A 327 15.10 -0.52 -11.68
CA GLY A 327 14.66 0.25 -10.53
C GLY A 327 13.16 0.54 -10.48
N GLU A 328 12.41 0.19 -11.53
CA GLU A 328 10.96 0.31 -11.52
C GLU A 328 10.28 -0.73 -10.64
N VAL A 329 9.08 -0.40 -10.18
CA VAL A 329 8.21 -1.24 -9.37
C VAL A 329 6.90 -1.40 -10.13
N PHE A 330 6.39 -2.62 -10.20
CA PHE A 330 5.15 -2.92 -10.92
C PHE A 330 4.18 -3.72 -10.08
N ALA A 331 2.91 -3.35 -10.14
CA ALA A 331 1.79 -4.23 -9.90
C ALA A 331 1.59 -5.11 -11.15
N ILE A 332 1.75 -6.42 -11.00
CA ILE A 332 1.38 -7.40 -12.01
C ILE A 332 0.08 -8.05 -11.55
N GLU A 333 -1.02 -7.53 -12.08
CA GLU A 333 -2.38 -8.03 -11.84
C GLU A 333 -3.00 -8.55 -13.13
N THR A 334 -3.84 -9.57 -12.99
CA THR A 334 -4.67 -10.06 -14.09
C THR A 334 -6.09 -10.31 -13.65
N PHE A 335 -7.01 -10.19 -14.60
CA PHE A 335 -8.44 -10.36 -14.36
C PHE A 335 -9.03 -11.30 -15.40
N GLY A 336 -9.58 -12.42 -14.93
CA GLY A 336 -10.34 -13.36 -15.74
C GLY A 336 -11.84 -13.16 -15.55
N SER A 337 -12.62 -13.35 -16.61
CA SER A 337 -14.07 -13.20 -16.61
C SER A 337 -14.76 -14.28 -17.43
N THR A 338 -15.92 -14.75 -16.95
CA THR A 338 -16.86 -15.57 -17.73
C THR A 338 -17.82 -14.72 -18.58
N GLY A 339 -17.75 -13.39 -18.45
CA GLY A 339 -18.61 -12.43 -19.11
C GLY A 339 -18.10 -11.97 -20.48
N ASN A 340 -18.10 -10.65 -20.67
CA ASN A 340 -17.66 -10.01 -21.91
C ASN A 340 -16.14 -9.80 -21.96
N GLY A 341 -15.43 -10.02 -20.84
CA GLY A 341 -14.01 -9.68 -20.73
C GLY A 341 -13.80 -8.18 -20.92
N TYR A 342 -14.72 -7.36 -20.39
CA TYR A 342 -14.67 -5.91 -20.48
C TYR A 342 -15.51 -5.28 -19.37
N VAL A 343 -14.93 -4.35 -18.63
CA VAL A 343 -15.60 -3.68 -17.51
C VAL A 343 -16.05 -2.26 -17.85
N ARG A 344 -17.06 -1.79 -17.14
CA ARG A 344 -17.56 -0.41 -17.18
C ARG A 344 -17.79 0.09 -15.77
N ASP A 345 -17.77 1.40 -15.62
CA ASP A 345 -18.17 2.07 -14.38
C ASP A 345 -19.64 1.78 -14.08
N ASP A 346 -19.92 1.29 -12.87
CA ASP A 346 -21.28 1.11 -12.35
C ASP A 346 -21.26 1.20 -10.81
N LEU A 347 -22.44 1.19 -10.20
CA LEU A 347 -22.67 1.26 -8.75
C LEU A 347 -22.22 2.57 -8.10
N GLU A 348 -22.36 2.67 -6.78
CA GLU A 348 -21.97 3.86 -6.05
C GLU A 348 -20.44 3.93 -5.90
N CYS A 349 -19.86 5.05 -6.35
CA CYS A 349 -18.43 5.33 -6.19
C CYS A 349 -18.03 5.40 -4.72
N SER A 350 -16.96 4.68 -4.37
CA SER A 350 -16.38 4.65 -3.03
C SER A 350 -14.94 5.17 -3.00
N HIS A 351 -14.16 4.93 -4.06
CA HIS A 351 -12.74 5.26 -4.16
C HIS A 351 -12.50 6.62 -4.81
N TYR A 352 -11.51 7.34 -4.29
CA TYR A 352 -11.11 8.66 -4.76
C TYR A 352 -9.60 8.82 -4.57
N ALA A 353 -8.93 9.57 -5.43
CA ALA A 353 -7.53 9.93 -5.23
C ALA A 353 -7.26 11.36 -5.69
N LYS A 354 -6.40 12.10 -5.00
CA LYS A 354 -5.97 13.40 -5.48
C LYS A 354 -5.04 13.21 -6.67
N ARG A 355 -5.25 13.98 -7.74
CA ARG A 355 -4.33 14.00 -8.88
C ARG A 355 -2.96 14.54 -8.48
N VAL A 356 -1.91 13.86 -8.93
CA VAL A 356 -0.52 14.31 -8.75
C VAL A 356 -0.31 15.64 -9.47
N ASP A 357 -0.90 15.80 -10.64
CA ASP A 357 -0.86 16.98 -11.50
C ASP A 357 -2.09 17.89 -11.32
N ALA A 358 -2.74 17.85 -10.15
CA ALA A 358 -3.98 18.60 -9.90
C ALA A 358 -3.84 20.10 -10.25
N PRO A 359 -4.81 20.68 -10.97
CA PRO A 359 -4.77 22.08 -11.35
C PRO A 359 -4.94 23.00 -10.13
N VAL A 360 -4.33 24.18 -10.18
CA VAL A 360 -4.52 25.22 -9.18
C VAL A 360 -5.79 26.01 -9.50
N VAL A 361 -6.91 25.62 -8.89
CA VAL A 361 -8.23 26.25 -9.12
C VAL A 361 -8.73 26.93 -7.84
N PRO A 362 -9.17 28.20 -7.89
CA PRO A 362 -9.81 28.86 -6.74
C PRO A 362 -11.12 28.17 -6.34
N LEU A 363 -11.11 27.47 -5.20
CA LEU A 363 -12.30 26.82 -4.65
C LEU A 363 -13.19 27.82 -3.91
N ARG A 364 -14.35 28.14 -4.50
CA ARG A 364 -15.36 29.03 -3.89
C ARG A 364 -16.26 28.33 -2.87
N VAL A 365 -16.33 26.99 -2.93
CA VAL A 365 -17.15 26.18 -2.03
C VAL A 365 -16.33 25.88 -0.77
N THR A 366 -16.69 26.47 0.37
CA THR A 366 -15.94 26.33 1.63
C THR A 366 -15.77 24.87 2.07
N SER A 367 -16.76 24.01 1.85
CA SER A 367 -16.65 22.58 2.16
C SER A 367 -15.62 21.87 1.29
N ALA A 368 -15.44 22.28 0.03
CA ALA A 368 -14.42 21.73 -0.86
C ALA A 368 -13.01 22.12 -0.40
N SER A 369 -12.78 23.38 -0.06
CA SER A 369 -11.47 23.85 0.44
C SER A 369 -11.09 23.19 1.77
N LYS A 370 -12.06 23.04 2.69
CA LYS A 370 -11.86 22.31 3.95
C LYS A 370 -11.52 20.85 3.71
N LEU A 371 -12.28 20.17 2.84
CA LEU A 371 -12.05 18.77 2.52
C LEU A 371 -10.70 18.55 1.82
N LEU A 372 -10.30 19.44 0.90
CA LEU A 372 -9.00 19.35 0.24
C LEU A 372 -7.85 19.46 1.24
N ASN A 373 -7.97 20.30 2.27
CA ASN A 373 -6.97 20.36 3.35
C ASN A 373 -6.90 19.04 4.12
N VAL A 374 -8.04 18.41 4.41
CA VAL A 374 -8.07 17.08 5.04
C VAL A 374 -7.39 16.05 4.13
N ILE A 375 -7.69 16.04 2.83
CA ILE A 375 -7.08 15.11 1.87
C ILE A 375 -5.57 15.31 1.80
N ASN A 376 -5.10 16.55 1.66
CA ASN A 376 -3.66 16.85 1.59
C ASN A 376 -2.91 16.40 2.84
N LYS A 377 -3.49 16.58 4.03
CA LYS A 377 -2.84 16.26 5.30
C LYS A 377 -2.85 14.77 5.65
N ASN A 378 -3.84 14.02 5.17
CA ASN A 378 -4.03 12.62 5.59
C ASN A 378 -3.68 11.62 4.48
N PHE A 379 -3.94 11.95 3.22
CA PHE A 379 -3.76 11.01 2.10
C PHE A 379 -2.71 11.50 1.10
N GLY A 380 -2.53 12.82 0.96
CA GLY A 380 -1.66 13.36 -0.08
C GLY A 380 -2.21 12.96 -1.45
N THR A 381 -1.48 12.10 -2.17
CA THR A 381 -1.87 11.50 -3.45
C THR A 381 -2.28 10.03 -3.34
N LEU A 382 -2.20 9.42 -2.15
CA LEU A 382 -2.70 8.07 -1.92
C LEU A 382 -4.23 8.03 -2.08
N PRO A 383 -4.79 6.97 -2.69
CA PRO A 383 -6.22 6.78 -2.75
C PRO A 383 -6.87 6.65 -1.36
N PHE A 384 -8.12 7.11 -1.25
CA PHE A 384 -8.94 7.03 -0.05
C PHE A 384 -10.38 6.66 -0.41
N CYS A 385 -11.19 6.31 0.59
CA CYS A 385 -12.63 6.09 0.41
C CYS A 385 -13.46 6.92 1.39
N ARG A 386 -14.77 6.96 1.16
CA ARG A 386 -15.73 7.68 2.02
C ARG A 386 -15.66 7.25 3.49
N ARG A 387 -15.52 5.95 3.77
CA ARG A 387 -15.36 5.44 5.14
C ARG A 387 -14.13 6.03 5.85
N TYR A 388 -13.06 6.36 5.12
CA TYR A 388 -11.86 6.94 5.74
C TYR A 388 -12.11 8.40 6.13
N LEU A 389 -12.88 9.14 5.33
CA LEU A 389 -13.35 10.47 5.70
C LEU A 389 -14.29 10.41 6.91
N ASP A 390 -15.21 9.45 6.95
CA ASP A 390 -16.12 9.23 8.08
C ASP A 390 -15.32 8.96 9.37
N ARG A 391 -14.29 8.09 9.29
CA ARG A 391 -13.40 7.75 10.41
C ARG A 391 -12.58 8.94 10.91
N LEU A 392 -12.26 9.90 10.04
CA LEU A 392 -11.64 11.19 10.40
C LEU A 392 -12.66 12.21 10.95
N GLY A 393 -13.90 11.81 11.19
CA GLY A 393 -14.97 12.68 11.70
C GLY A 393 -15.47 13.70 10.69
N GLN A 394 -15.23 13.50 9.39
CA GLN A 394 -15.78 14.38 8.37
C GLN A 394 -17.27 14.07 8.18
N GLU A 395 -18.09 15.12 8.16
CA GLU A 395 -19.54 15.01 7.94
C GLU A 395 -19.97 15.86 6.74
N LYS A 396 -21.05 15.46 6.07
CA LYS A 396 -21.69 16.23 4.97
C LYS A 396 -20.71 16.67 3.87
N TYR A 397 -19.64 15.90 3.65
CA TYR A 397 -18.53 16.26 2.76
C TYR A 397 -18.82 16.01 1.27
N LEU A 398 -19.88 15.27 0.92
CA LEU A 398 -20.16 14.86 -0.47
C LEU A 398 -20.26 16.04 -1.46
N LEU A 399 -20.83 17.17 -1.05
CA LEU A 399 -20.86 18.37 -1.88
C LEU A 399 -19.45 18.89 -2.17
N GLY A 400 -18.59 18.92 -1.14
CA GLY A 400 -17.19 19.32 -1.27
C GLY A 400 -16.42 18.35 -2.16
N LEU A 401 -16.60 17.04 -1.95
CA LEU A 401 -15.96 15.99 -2.72
C LEU A 401 -16.33 16.06 -4.21
N ASN A 402 -17.62 16.17 -4.52
CA ASN A 402 -18.10 16.31 -5.90
C ASN A 402 -17.58 17.58 -6.57
N ASN A 403 -17.40 18.67 -5.81
CA ASN A 403 -16.80 19.89 -6.32
C ASN A 403 -15.31 19.70 -6.64
N LEU A 404 -14.54 19.00 -5.80
CA LEU A 404 -13.14 18.66 -6.09
C LEU A 404 -13.01 17.78 -7.34
N VAL A 405 -13.91 16.80 -7.50
CA VAL A 405 -13.96 15.95 -8.70
C VAL A 405 -14.29 16.75 -9.95
N SER A 406 -15.31 17.60 -9.89
CA SER A 406 -15.73 18.42 -11.05
C SER A 406 -14.67 19.44 -11.49
N ASN A 407 -13.75 19.81 -10.59
CA ASN A 407 -12.62 20.71 -10.89
C ASN A 407 -11.32 19.97 -11.24
N GLY A 408 -11.35 18.64 -11.37
CA GLY A 408 -10.18 17.83 -11.74
C GLY A 408 -9.07 17.82 -10.69
N ILE A 409 -9.39 18.09 -9.41
CA ILE A 409 -8.40 18.04 -8.31
C ILE A 409 -8.32 16.62 -7.73
N VAL A 410 -9.45 15.92 -7.71
CA VAL A 410 -9.61 14.56 -7.22
C VAL A 410 -10.25 13.74 -8.33
N ASP A 411 -9.74 12.55 -8.60
CA ASP A 411 -10.40 11.60 -9.49
C ASP A 411 -11.31 10.68 -8.68
N ALA A 412 -12.45 10.31 -9.29
CA ALA A 412 -13.36 9.32 -8.77
C ALA A 412 -13.10 7.99 -9.48
N TYR A 413 -13.00 6.90 -8.71
CA TYR A 413 -12.76 5.56 -9.21
C TYR A 413 -13.99 4.70 -8.86
N PRO A 414 -15.05 4.74 -9.69
CA PRO A 414 -16.23 3.90 -9.46
C PRO A 414 -15.90 2.42 -9.62
N PRO A 415 -16.72 1.52 -9.04
CA PRO A 415 -16.60 0.09 -9.28
C PRO A 415 -16.60 -0.27 -10.77
N LEU A 416 -15.72 -1.18 -11.13
CA LEU A 416 -15.53 -1.64 -12.50
C LEU A 416 -16.23 -3.00 -12.67
N VAL A 417 -17.30 -3.04 -13.45
CA VAL A 417 -18.18 -4.23 -13.55
C VAL A 417 -18.24 -4.81 -14.96
N ASP A 418 -18.16 -6.13 -15.07
CA ASP A 418 -18.55 -6.88 -16.27
C ASP A 418 -20.08 -7.12 -16.26
N LYS A 419 -20.60 -7.82 -17.27
CA LYS A 419 -21.99 -8.22 -17.43
C LYS A 419 -22.51 -8.89 -16.15
N LYS A 420 -23.61 -8.36 -15.62
CA LYS A 420 -24.33 -8.97 -14.50
C LYS A 420 -24.59 -10.46 -14.74
N GLY A 421 -24.30 -11.28 -13.74
CA GLY A 421 -24.39 -12.74 -13.79
C GLY A 421 -23.11 -13.44 -14.27
N SER A 422 -22.10 -12.69 -14.72
CA SER A 422 -20.75 -13.23 -14.89
C SER A 422 -19.99 -13.30 -13.56
N TYR A 423 -18.87 -14.01 -13.58
CA TYR A 423 -17.94 -14.14 -12.48
C TYR A 423 -16.57 -13.64 -12.92
N THR A 424 -15.93 -12.87 -12.04
CA THR A 424 -14.57 -12.38 -12.26
C THR A 424 -13.67 -12.84 -11.12
N ALA A 425 -12.39 -13.05 -11.43
CA ALA A 425 -11.31 -13.35 -10.49
C ALA A 425 -10.10 -12.44 -10.79
N GLN A 426 -9.32 -12.14 -9.76
CA GLN A 426 -8.08 -11.34 -9.74
C GLN A 426 -7.01 -12.03 -8.89
N PHE A 427 -5.77 -11.98 -9.37
CA PHE A 427 -4.56 -12.22 -8.57
C PHE A 427 -3.54 -11.16 -8.93
N GLU A 428 -2.71 -10.80 -7.95
CA GLU A 428 -1.77 -9.71 -8.11
C GLU A 428 -0.57 -9.78 -7.17
N HIS A 429 0.60 -9.43 -7.71
CA HIS A 429 1.79 -9.15 -6.90
C HIS A 429 2.48 -7.85 -7.29
N THR A 430 3.11 -7.23 -6.30
CA THR A 430 4.14 -6.21 -6.53
C THR A 430 5.47 -6.89 -6.82
N ILE A 431 6.16 -6.44 -7.87
CA ILE A 431 7.53 -6.83 -8.21
C ILE A 431 8.47 -5.62 -8.19
N LEU A 432 9.70 -5.83 -7.71
CA LEU A 432 10.80 -4.86 -7.81
C LEU A 432 11.78 -5.30 -8.89
N LEU A 433 12.03 -4.45 -9.88
CA LEU A 433 13.06 -4.69 -10.89
C LEU A 433 14.41 -4.20 -10.40
N ARG A 434 14.99 -4.89 -9.42
CA ARG A 434 16.29 -4.52 -8.83
C ARG A 434 17.42 -4.67 -9.86
N PRO A 435 18.58 -4.02 -9.65
CA PRO A 435 19.71 -4.09 -10.58
C PRO A 435 20.20 -5.52 -10.87
N THR A 436 20.13 -6.42 -9.87
CA THR A 436 20.70 -7.77 -9.88
C THR A 436 19.66 -8.87 -10.08
N VAL A 437 18.44 -8.71 -9.54
CA VAL A 437 17.36 -9.70 -9.53
C VAL A 437 16.00 -9.02 -9.71
N LYS A 438 14.98 -9.81 -10.03
CA LYS A 438 13.58 -9.41 -9.86
C LYS A 438 13.10 -9.97 -8.51
N GLU A 439 12.59 -9.13 -7.63
CA GLU A 439 12.01 -9.57 -6.34
C GLU A 439 10.49 -9.49 -6.41
N VAL A 440 9.79 -10.62 -6.36
CA VAL A 440 8.33 -10.67 -6.16
C VAL A 440 8.05 -10.42 -4.69
N ILE A 441 8.05 -9.14 -4.32
CA ILE A 441 8.16 -8.72 -2.92
C ILE A 441 6.96 -9.12 -2.07
N SER A 442 5.77 -9.18 -2.68
CA SER A 442 4.54 -9.60 -2.00
C SER A 442 4.27 -11.12 -2.09
N ARG A 443 5.16 -11.92 -2.66
CA ARG A 443 5.01 -13.40 -2.66
C ARG A 443 4.93 -13.92 -1.23
N GLY A 444 4.11 -14.95 -1.01
CA GLY A 444 4.02 -15.69 0.25
C GLY A 444 3.70 -17.17 0.01
N ASP A 445 3.53 -17.94 1.09
CA ASP A 445 3.22 -19.38 1.01
C ASP A 445 1.82 -19.68 0.47
N ASP A 446 0.98 -18.66 0.32
CA ASP A 446 -0.44 -18.74 -0.03
C ASP A 446 -0.74 -18.54 -1.52
N TYR A 447 -0.05 -17.63 -2.20
CA TYR A 447 -0.12 -17.45 -3.65
C TYR A 447 1.10 -16.74 -4.21
#